data_AF-A0A968FWM4-F1
#
_entry.id   AF-A0A968FWM4-F1
#
_cell.length_a   1.000
_cell.length_b   1.000
_cell.length_c   1.000
_cell.angle_alpha   90.00
_cell.angle_beta   90.00
_cell.angle_gamma   90.00
#
_symmetry.space_group_name_H-M   'P 1'
#
loop_
_entity.id
_entity.type
_entity.pdbx_description
1 polymer ?
#
loop_
_entity_poly.entity_id
_entity_poly.type
_entity_poly.pdbx_seq_one_letter_code
_entity_poly.pdbx_strand_id
1 'polypeptide(L)' 'YDQEKFTAPVVVAKGAGPIARRIRSIAEQHDVPVVEDRPLARVLHKSVEVGQMIPQSLYKAVAEILAYVYRLKGKSSV' A
#
# COMPACT_ATOMS: atom_id res chain seq x y z
N TYR A 1 -4.53 -0.01 7.73
CA TYR A 1 -5.76 0.02 6.92
C TYR A 1 -6.91 -0.23 7.87
N ASP A 2 -7.95 0.59 7.80
CA ASP A 2 -9.13 0.49 8.67
C ASP A 2 -10.21 -0.31 7.91
N GLN A 3 -10.32 -1.60 8.23
CA GLN A 3 -11.27 -2.52 7.60
C GLN A 3 -12.72 -2.24 7.98
N GLU A 4 -12.96 -1.53 9.09
CA GLU A 4 -14.31 -1.19 9.54
C GLU A 4 -14.88 0.01 8.78
N LYS A 5 -14.00 0.89 8.26
CA LYS A 5 -14.41 2.10 7.55
C LYS A 5 -14.43 1.98 6.04
N PHE A 6 -13.65 1.07 5.47
CA PHE A 6 -13.49 0.97 4.02
C PHE A 6 -13.62 -0.47 3.55
N THR A 7 -14.24 -0.65 2.39
CA THR A 7 -14.38 -1.97 1.74
C THR A 7 -13.09 -2.44 1.10
N ALA A 8 -12.20 -1.50 0.73
CA ALA A 8 -10.86 -1.81 0.22
C ALA A 8 -9.83 -0.72 0.61
N PRO A 9 -8.53 -1.06 0.63
CA PRO A 9 -7.46 -0.08 0.85
C PRO A 9 -7.53 1.11 -0.11
N VAL A 10 -7.31 2.31 0.43
CA VAL A 10 -7.32 3.57 -0.32
C VAL A 10 -5.89 3.98 -0.63
N VAL A 11 -5.65 4.45 -1.87
CA VAL A 11 -4.37 5.03 -2.27
C VAL A 11 -4.28 6.45 -1.73
N VAL A 12 -3.47 6.66 -0.70
CA VAL A 12 -3.29 7.98 -0.07
C VAL A 12 -2.19 8.83 -0.71
N ALA A 13 -1.26 8.18 -1.42
CA ALA A 13 -0.17 8.84 -2.13
C ALA A 13 0.34 7.93 -3.26
N LYS A 14 0.77 8.53 -4.38
CA LYS A 14 1.53 7.88 -5.44
C LYS A 14 2.55 8.84 -6.02
N GLY A 15 3.62 8.33 -6.61
CA GLY A 15 4.63 9.15 -7.25
C GLY A 15 5.69 8.35 -7.98
N ALA A 16 6.47 9.05 -8.80
CA ALA A 16 7.61 8.51 -9.53
C ALA A 16 8.87 9.34 -9.27
N GLY A 17 10.05 8.74 -9.50
CA GLY A 17 11.33 9.43 -9.41
C GLY A 17 11.54 10.15 -8.07
N PRO A 18 11.81 11.47 -8.06
CA PRO A 18 12.01 12.25 -6.83
C PRO A 18 10.85 12.15 -5.83
N ILE A 19 9.60 12.13 -6.31
CA ILE A 19 8.42 12.06 -5.44
C ILE A 19 8.36 10.70 -4.73
N ALA A 20 8.61 9.60 -5.46
CA ALA A 20 8.66 8.27 -4.87
C ALA A 20 9.74 8.14 -3.79
N ARG A 21 10.92 8.75 -4.02
CA ARG A 21 12.00 8.81 -3.02
C ARG A 21 11.56 9.58 -1.78
N ARG A 22 10.85 10.70 -1.94
CA ARG A 22 10.33 11.48 -0.82
C ARG A 22 9.29 10.69 -0.01
N ILE A 23 8.37 9.99 -0.67
CA ILE A 23 7.38 9.12 0.00
C ILE A 23 8.08 8.04 0.83
N ARG A 24 9.09 7.36 0.27
CA ARG A 24 9.87 6.35 1.00
C ARG A 24 10.58 6.93 2.23
N SER A 25 11.25 8.08 2.06
CA SER A 25 11.93 8.75 3.18
C SER A 25 10.97 9.13 4.30
N ILE A 26 9.77 9.63 3.98
CA ILE A 26 8.74 9.92 5.00
C ILE A 26 8.24 8.63 5.66
N ALA A 27 8.02 7.57 4.89
CA ALA A 27 7.60 6.29 5.45
C ALA A 27 8.61 5.74 6.47
N GLU A 28 9.91 5.80 6.14
CA GLU A 28 11.00 5.42 7.04
C GLU A 28 11.04 6.27 8.31
N GLN A 29 10.86 7.59 8.20
CA GLN A 29 10.83 8.51 9.36
C GLN A 29 9.68 8.25 10.34
N HIS A 30 8.62 7.58 9.89
CA HIS A 30 7.42 7.29 10.67
C HIS A 30 7.23 5.78 10.95
N ASP A 31 8.27 4.97 10.76
CA ASP A 31 8.23 3.51 10.98
C ASP A 31 7.10 2.81 10.20
N VAL A 32 6.80 3.32 9.00
CA VAL A 32 5.86 2.72 8.06
C VAL A 32 6.62 1.73 7.19
N PRO A 33 6.27 0.42 7.23
CA PRO A 33 6.97 -0.58 6.44
C PRO A 33 6.89 -0.31 4.95
N VAL A 34 8.03 -0.45 4.27
CA VAL A 34 8.14 -0.32 2.81
C VAL A 34 8.34 -1.70 2.22
N VAL A 35 7.40 -2.12 1.36
CA VAL A 35 7.48 -3.39 0.64
C VAL A 35 7.74 -3.10 -0.84
N GLU A 36 8.75 -3.76 -1.42
CA GLU A 36 9.07 -3.60 -2.84
C GLU A 36 8.37 -4.68 -3.68
N ASP A 37 7.34 -4.25 -4.42
CA ASP A 37 6.69 -5.02 -5.48
C ASP A 37 6.59 -4.14 -6.73
N ARG A 38 7.53 -4.33 -7.66
CA ARG A 38 7.62 -3.49 -8.88
C ARG A 38 6.42 -3.68 -9.81
N PRO A 39 5.95 -4.91 -10.12
CA PRO A 39 4.73 -5.11 -10.89
C PRO A 39 3.51 -4.41 -10.28
N LEU A 40 3.22 -4.66 -9.00
CA LEU A 40 2.03 -4.11 -8.34
C LEU A 40 2.11 -2.58 -8.25
N ALA A 41 3.27 -2.02 -7.90
CA ALA A 41 3.46 -0.58 -7.84
C ALA A 41 3.21 0.10 -9.20
N ARG A 42 3.69 -0.50 -10.31
CA ARG A 42 3.44 0.02 -11.66
C ARG A 42 1.97 -0.02 -12.04
N VAL A 43 1.27 -1.11 -11.69
CA VAL A 43 -0.16 -1.23 -11.98
C VAL A 43 -0.94 -0.20 -11.17
N LEU A 44 -0.75 -0.13 -9.84
CA LEU A 44 -1.40 0.84 -8.96
C LEU A 44 -1.16 2.29 -9.42
N HIS A 45 0.08 2.62 -9.80
CA HIS A 45 0.40 3.96 -10.28
C HIS A 45 -0.35 4.33 -11.56
N LYS A 46 -0.60 3.35 -12.45
CA LYS A 46 -1.28 3.56 -13.73
C LYS A 46 -2.80 3.52 -13.63
N SER A 47 -3.35 2.66 -12.77
CA SER A 47 -4.78 2.32 -12.79
C SER A 47 -5.60 2.91 -11.64
N VAL A 48 -4.96 3.57 -10.66
CA VAL A 48 -5.66 4.09 -9.46
C VAL A 48 -5.22 5.51 -9.17
N GLU A 49 -6.17 6.39 -8.89
CA GLU A 49 -5.90 7.77 -8.45
C GLU A 49 -5.81 7.91 -6.94
N VAL A 50 -5.16 8.98 -6.48
CA VAL A 50 -5.10 9.31 -5.06
C VAL A 50 -6.52 9.58 -4.53
N GLY A 51 -6.83 9.03 -3.36
CA GLY A 51 -8.16 9.06 -2.76
C GLY A 51 -9.08 7.94 -3.23
N GLN A 52 -8.70 7.16 -4.25
CA GLN A 52 -9.50 6.03 -4.71
C GLN A 52 -9.15 4.74 -3.99
N MET A 53 -10.16 3.89 -3.83
CA MET A 53 -9.97 2.51 -3.41
C MET A 53 -9.28 1.71 -4.52
N ILE A 54 -8.48 0.72 -4.13
CA ILE A 54 -7.92 -0.23 -5.10
C ILE A 54 -9.05 -0.97 -5.83
N PRO A 55 -8.87 -1.34 -7.11
CA PRO A 55 -9.83 -2.14 -7.85
C PRO A 55 -9.83 -3.60 -7.39
N GLN A 56 -10.96 -4.28 -7.56
CA GLN A 56 -11.15 -5.69 -7.17
C GLN A 56 -10.10 -6.63 -7.77
N SER A 57 -9.64 -6.35 -9.00
CA SER A 57 -8.59 -7.12 -9.67
C SER A 57 -7.26 -7.15 -8.91
N LEU A 58 -7.02 -6.18 -8.01
CA LEU A 58 -5.79 -6.07 -7.21
C LEU A 58 -5.97 -6.51 -5.75
N TYR A 59 -7.17 -6.94 -5.34
CA TYR A 59 -7.45 -7.28 -3.94
C TYR A 59 -6.53 -8.38 -3.43
N LYS A 60 -6.33 -9.44 -4.21
CA LYS A 60 -5.47 -10.55 -3.83
C LYS A 60 -4.02 -10.10 -3.58
N ALA A 61 -3.45 -9.36 -4.54
CA ALA A 61 -2.07 -8.87 -4.44
C ALA A 61 -1.89 -7.94 -3.23
N VAL A 62 -2.83 -7.04 -2.99
CA VAL A 62 -2.75 -6.13 -1.83
C VAL A 62 -2.99 -6.87 -0.51
N ALA A 63 -3.87 -7.88 -0.48
CA ALA A 63 -4.09 -8.70 0.71
C ALA A 63 -2.83 -9.49 1.12
N GLU A 64 -2.08 -10.01 0.15
CA GLU A 64 -0.79 -10.69 0.40
C GLU A 64 0.23 -9.74 1.05
N ILE A 65 0.31 -8.49 0.57
CA ILE A 65 1.16 -7.45 1.15
C ILE A 65 0.72 -7.08 2.58
N LEU A 66 -0.59 -6.92 2.81
CA LEU A 66 -1.12 -6.63 4.14
C LEU A 66 -0.82 -7.77 5.12
N ALA A 67 -1.02 -9.02 4.71
CA ALA A 67 -0.69 -10.20 5.52
C ALA A 67 0.80 -10.23 5.88
N TYR A 68 1.68 -9.92 4.92
CA TYR A 68 3.12 -9.81 5.16
C TYR A 68 3.44 -8.73 6.21
N VAL A 69 2.88 -7.53 6.06
CA VAL A 69 3.09 -6.41 7.00
C VAL A 69 2.56 -6.72 8.40
N TYR A 70 1.39 -7.37 8.51
CA TYR A 70 0.83 -7.76 9.81
C TYR A 70 1.66 -8.82 10.52
N ARG A 71 2.19 -9.80 9.78
CA ARG A 71 3.13 -10.78 10.32
C ARG A 71 4.41 -10.12 10.83
N LEU A 72 4.97 -9.15 10.09
CA LEU A 72 6.15 -8.39 10.51
C LEU A 72 5.90 -7.59 11.79
N LYS A 73 4.70 -7.01 11.93
CA LYS A 73 4.33 -6.21 13.11
C LYS A 73 3.90 -7.06 14.31
N GLY A 74 3.93 -8.40 14.22
CA GLY A 74 3.48 -9.31 15.27
C GLY A 74 1.98 -9.19 15.61
N LYS A 75 1.22 -8.43 14.81
CA LYS A 75 -0.21 -8.25 14.98
C LYS A 75 -0.92 -9.25 14.07
N SER A 76 -1.05 -10.48 14.55
CA SER A 76 -1.98 -11.46 13.98
C SER A 76 -3.39 -10.91 14.19
N SER A 77 -3.91 -10.18 13.21
CA SER A 77 -5.36 -9.89 13.14
C SER A 77 -5.98 -11.12 12.49
N VAL A 78 -6.35 -12.09 13.34
CA VAL A 78 -7.32 -13.15 13.02
C VAL A 78 -8.71 -12.58 13.30
#